data_AF-A0A182YT01-F1
#
_entry.id   AF-A0A182YT01-F1
#
_cell.length_a   1.000
_cell.length_b   1.000
_cell.length_c   1.000
_cell.angle_alpha   90.00
_cell.angle_beta   90.00
_cell.angle_gamma   90.00
#
_symmetry.space_group_name_H-M   'P 1'
#
loop_
_entity.id
_entity.type
_entity.pdbx_description
1 polymer ?
#
loop_
_entity_poly.entity_id
_entity_poly.type
_entity_poly.pdbx_seq_one_letter_code
_entity_poly.pdbx_strand_id
1 'polypeptide(L)'
;MSSHNDVVYIRLDVRGARGQGKQALYRHLGGVEVQDQIAVLRYLLDTLKFLDETRVGVWGWGYGGYVTAMILGSQQHVFKCGISVSPITDWLYYSKYCSYSK
;
A
#
# COMPACT_ATOMS: atom_id res chain seq x y z
N MET A 1 -19.93 4.77 0.38
CA MET A 1 -19.57 3.87 1.50
C MET A 1 -19.72 4.68 2.78
N SER A 2 -20.77 4.44 3.56
CA SER A 2 -20.88 4.97 4.92
C SER A 2 -20.33 3.90 5.86
N SER A 3 -19.39 4.28 6.71
CA SER A 3 -18.83 3.38 7.72
C SER A 3 -19.70 3.45 8.97
N HIS A 4 -20.09 2.30 9.51
CA HIS A 4 -20.96 2.21 10.69
C HIS A 4 -20.18 2.36 12.02
N ASN A 5 -18.85 2.39 11.96
CA ASN A 5 -17.97 2.26 13.13
C ASN A 5 -17.04 3.47 13.34
N ASP A 6 -17.42 4.67 12.86
CA ASP A 6 -16.61 5.89 12.94
C ASP A 6 -15.18 5.73 12.36
N VAL A 7 -15.03 4.89 11.32
CA VAL A 7 -13.76 4.67 10.62
C VAL A 7 -13.85 5.17 9.19
N VAL A 8 -12.86 5.92 8.72
CA VAL A 8 -12.75 6.28 7.31
C VAL A 8 -11.96 5.21 6.57
N TYR A 9 -12.57 4.61 5.56
CA TYR A 9 -11.90 3.66 4.68
C TYR A 9 -11.45 4.34 3.38
N ILE A 10 -10.15 4.27 3.10
CA ILE A 10 -9.54 4.87 1.91
C ILE A 10 -8.92 3.75 1.08
N ARG A 11 -9.30 3.68 -0.20
CA ARG A 11 -8.67 2.81 -1.20
C ARG A 11 -8.08 3.66 -2.30
N LEU A 12 -6.80 3.46 -2.58
CA LEU A 12 -6.05 4.25 -3.55
C LEU A 12 -5.53 3.36 -4.68
N ASP A 13 -5.83 3.76 -5.91
CA ASP A 13 -5.25 3.16 -7.11
C ASP A 13 -3.97 3.92 -7.47
N VAL A 14 -2.84 3.42 -6.96
CA VAL A 14 -1.50 4.00 -7.16
C VAL A 14 -0.85 3.55 -8.46
N ARG A 15 0.31 4.13 -8.79
CA ARG A 15 1.03 3.82 -10.04
C ARG A 15 1.20 2.33 -10.24
N GLY A 16 0.77 1.86 -11.41
CA GLY A 16 0.79 0.45 -11.81
C GLY A 16 -0.42 -0.39 -11.38
N ALA A 17 -1.45 0.26 -10.82
CA ALA A 17 -2.79 -0.32 -10.68
C ALA A 17 -3.40 -0.70 -12.04
N ARG A 18 -4.45 -1.51 -12.01
CA ARG A 18 -5.10 -2.03 -13.22
C ARG A 18 -5.61 -0.87 -14.10
N GLY A 19 -5.22 -0.87 -15.37
CA GLY A 19 -5.55 0.22 -16.31
C GLY A 19 -4.49 1.32 -16.39
N GLN A 20 -3.45 1.26 -15.56
CA GLN A 20 -2.27 2.12 -15.67
C GLN A 20 -1.10 1.35 -16.32
N GLY A 21 -0.21 2.07 -17.00
CA GLY A 21 0.97 1.47 -17.64
C GLY A 21 1.85 0.75 -16.62
N LYS A 22 2.25 -0.50 -16.92
CA LYS A 22 3.10 -1.31 -16.03
C LYS A 22 4.56 -0.85 -15.97
N GLN A 23 4.93 0.13 -16.81
CA GLN A 23 6.31 0.59 -16.99
C GLN A 23 6.90 1.19 -15.70
N ALA A 24 6.07 1.86 -14.89
CA ALA A 24 6.49 2.45 -13.62
C ALA A 24 6.87 1.41 -12.55
N LEU A 25 6.31 0.20 -12.61
CA LEU A 25 6.59 -0.88 -11.65
C LEU A 25 7.63 -1.88 -12.15
N TYR A 26 8.04 -1.81 -13.42
CA TYR A 26 8.96 -2.79 -13.99
C TYR A 26 10.31 -2.74 -13.26
N ARG A 27 10.66 -3.82 -12.57
CA ARG A 27 11.86 -3.98 -11.71
C ARG A 27 11.93 -3.05 -10.48
N HIS A 28 10.86 -2.32 -10.15
CA HIS A 28 10.84 -1.35 -9.05
C HIS A 28 9.66 -1.60 -8.08
N LEU A 29 9.30 -2.86 -7.85
CA LEU A 29 8.23 -3.27 -6.94
C LEU A 29 8.64 -2.99 -5.47
N GLY A 30 7.77 -2.34 -4.72
CA GLY A 30 7.96 -1.95 -3.32
C GLY A 30 8.54 -0.55 -3.15
N GLY A 31 8.65 0.22 -4.22
CA GLY A 31 9.23 1.56 -4.21
C GLY A 31 8.18 2.62 -4.47
N VAL A 32 7.88 2.83 -5.75
CA VAL A 32 7.05 3.96 -6.22
C VAL A 32 5.62 3.92 -5.70
N GLU A 33 5.04 2.73 -5.59
CA GLU A 33 3.68 2.55 -5.09
C GLU A 33 3.58 2.81 -3.59
N VAL A 34 4.62 2.45 -2.82
CA VAL A 34 4.71 2.72 -1.37
C VAL A 34 4.76 4.23 -1.14
N GLN A 35 5.59 4.93 -1.93
CA GLN A 35 5.69 6.39 -1.88
C GLN A 35 4.36 7.06 -2.24
N ASP A 36 3.66 6.58 -3.25
CA ASP A 36 2.36 7.13 -3.65
C ASP A 36 1.31 6.99 -2.54
N GLN A 37 1.23 5.81 -1.89
CA GLN A 37 0.31 5.59 -0.78
C GLN A 37 0.56 6.60 0.35
N ILE A 38 1.83 6.80 0.72
CA ILE A 38 2.21 7.75 1.78
C ILE A 38 1.92 9.20 1.37
N ALA A 39 2.26 9.58 0.13
CA ALA A 39 2.07 10.94 -0.36
C ALA A 39 0.60 11.33 -0.42
N VAL A 40 -0.25 10.45 -0.97
CA VAL A 40 -1.69 10.70 -1.06
C VAL A 40 -2.32 10.71 0.33
N LEU A 41 -1.90 9.82 1.24
CA LEU A 41 -2.39 9.84 2.61
C LEU A 41 -2.05 11.17 3.32
N ARG A 42 -0.82 11.65 3.22
CA ARG A 42 -0.42 12.95 3.79
C ARG A 42 -1.28 14.08 3.24
N TYR A 43 -1.45 14.11 1.91
CA TYR A 43 -2.31 15.10 1.26
C TYR A 43 -3.76 15.05 1.80
N LEU A 44 -4.32 13.85 2.00
CA LEU A 44 -5.66 13.69 2.56
C LEU A 44 -5.73 14.15 4.02
N LEU A 45 -4.76 13.82 4.87
CA LEU A 45 -4.69 14.28 6.26
C LEU A 45 -4.59 15.80 6.34
N ASP A 46 -3.80 16.42 5.46
CA ASP A 46 -3.64 17.89 5.42
C ASP A 46 -4.93 18.59 4.96
N THR A 47 -5.62 18.00 3.97
CA THR A 47 -6.79 18.60 3.32
C THR A 47 -8.09 18.37 4.09
N LEU A 48 -8.28 17.17 4.65
CA LEU A 48 -9.52 16.75 5.30
C LEU A 48 -9.37 16.81 6.82
N LYS A 49 -9.82 17.92 7.41
CA LYS A 49 -9.69 18.18 8.86
C LYS A 49 -10.46 17.23 9.78
N PHE A 50 -11.35 16.40 9.24
CA PHE A 50 -12.04 15.36 10.00
C PHE A 50 -11.24 14.05 10.10
N LEU A 51 -10.12 13.92 9.39
CA LEU A 51 -9.24 12.76 9.52
C LEU A 51 -8.30 12.96 10.71
N ASP A 52 -8.17 11.91 11.51
CA ASP A 52 -7.30 11.88 12.68
C ASP A 52 -5.93 11.29 12.32
N GLU A 53 -4.92 12.14 12.23
CA GLU A 53 -3.53 11.75 11.93
C GLU A 53 -2.90 10.84 12.99
N THR A 54 -3.44 10.82 14.22
CA THR A 54 -2.89 10.00 15.31
C THR A 54 -3.36 8.55 15.23
N ARG A 55 -4.44 8.26 14.48
CA ARG A 55 -5.09 6.94 14.39
C ARG A 55 -5.14 6.42 12.96
N VAL A 56 -3.99 6.37 12.30
CA VAL A 56 -3.88 5.86 10.93
C VAL A 56 -3.31 4.44 10.91
N GLY A 57 -4.04 3.53 10.25
CA GLY A 57 -3.63 2.14 10.03
C GLY A 57 -3.60 1.77 8.55
N VAL A 58 -2.76 0.81 8.19
CA VAL A 58 -2.67 0.24 6.83
C VAL A 58 -2.98 -1.26 6.85
N TRP A 59 -3.69 -1.76 5.86
CA TRP A 59 -3.98 -3.18 5.74
C TRP A 59 -3.95 -3.64 4.29
N GLY A 60 -3.49 -4.87 4.07
CA GLY A 60 -3.53 -5.49 2.76
C GLY A 60 -3.27 -7.00 2.76
N TRP A 61 -3.69 -7.65 1.68
CA TRP A 61 -3.50 -9.08 1.43
C TRP A 61 -2.60 -9.31 0.20
N GLY A 62 -1.76 -10.34 0.22
CA GLY A 62 -0.90 -10.71 -0.92
C GLY A 62 0.11 -9.60 -1.25
N TYR A 63 0.01 -9.02 -2.45
CA TYR A 63 0.80 -7.84 -2.83
C TYR A 63 0.53 -6.63 -1.92
N GLY A 64 -0.71 -6.43 -1.51
CA GLY A 64 -1.05 -5.39 -0.53
C GLY A 64 -0.43 -5.67 0.84
N GLY A 65 -0.23 -6.94 1.19
CA GLY A 65 0.51 -7.35 2.37
C GLY A 65 2.00 -6.99 2.27
N TYR A 66 2.62 -7.20 1.10
CA TYR A 66 3.99 -6.77 0.82
C TYR A 66 4.13 -5.23 0.95
N VAL A 67 3.25 -4.46 0.30
CA VAL A 67 3.24 -2.99 0.40
C VAL A 67 3.04 -2.54 1.86
N THR A 68 2.15 -3.20 2.60
CA THR A 68 1.93 -2.92 4.03
C THR A 68 3.20 -3.16 4.84
N ALA A 69 3.90 -4.26 4.61
CA ALA A 69 5.16 -4.57 5.29
C ALA A 69 6.26 -3.55 4.93
N MET A 70 6.36 -3.15 3.66
CA MET A 70 7.31 -2.14 3.20
C MET A 70 7.04 -0.75 3.81
N ILE A 71 5.77 -0.36 3.92
CA ILE A 71 5.36 0.88 4.59
C ILE A 71 5.78 0.86 6.06
N LEU A 72 5.47 -0.23 6.78
CA LEU A 72 5.82 -0.40 8.19
C LEU A 72 7.33 -0.43 8.44
N GLY A 73 8.10 -0.98 7.49
CA GLY A 73 9.57 -0.99 7.53
C GLY A 73 10.23 0.30 7.06
N SER A 74 9.46 1.24 6.48
CA SER A 74 10.00 2.52 6.02
C SER A 74 10.25 3.48 7.19
N GLN A 75 11.19 4.42 7.03
CA GLN A 75 11.45 5.47 8.03
C GLN A 75 10.34 6.54 8.09
N GLN A 76 9.28 6.39 7.29
CA GLN A 76 8.18 7.33 7.22
C GLN A 76 7.10 6.87 8.20
N HIS A 77 7.22 7.29 9.47
CA HIS A 77 6.33 6.94 10.58
C HIS A 77 4.93 7.60 10.49
N VAL A 78 4.24 7.43 9.36
CA VAL A 78 2.89 7.97 9.12
C VAL A 78 1.81 7.05 9.66
N PHE A 79 2.07 5.74 9.70
CA PHE A 79 1.13 4.73 10.17
C PHE A 79 1.48 4.28 11.59
N LYS A 80 0.48 4.16 12.46
CA LYS A 80 0.65 3.64 13.82
C LYS A 80 0.65 2.12 13.88
N CYS A 81 -0.14 1.48 13.05
CA CYS A 81 -0.21 0.04 12.95
C CYS A 81 -0.45 -0.39 11.52
N GLY A 82 -0.12 -1.64 11.24
CA GLY A 82 -0.47 -2.22 9.96
C GLY A 82 -0.68 -3.72 10.06
N ILE A 83 -1.57 -4.22 9.22
CA ILE A 83 -1.97 -5.62 9.18
C ILE A 83 -1.57 -6.17 7.81
N SER A 84 -0.48 -6.92 7.78
CA SER A 84 0.01 -7.57 6.57
C SER A 84 -0.45 -9.03 6.55
N VAL A 85 -1.33 -9.37 5.60
CA VAL A 85 -1.89 -10.72 5.48
C VAL A 85 -1.27 -11.42 4.27
N SER A 86 -0.75 -12.64 4.46
CA SER A 86 -0.10 -13.46 3.42
C SER A 86 0.84 -12.64 2.49
N PRO A 87 1.77 -11.83 3.04
CA PRO A 87 2.63 -10.99 2.22
C PRO A 87 3.54 -11.82 1.33
N ILE A 88 3.86 -11.28 0.16
CA ILE A 88 5.01 -11.74 -0.61
C ILE A 88 6.25 -11.22 0.13
N THR A 89 6.93 -12.06 0.90
CA THR A 89 8.11 -11.65 1.68
C THR A 89 9.40 -11.78 0.92
N ASP A 90 9.45 -12.67 -0.06
CA ASP A 90 10.63 -12.92 -0.88
C ASP A 90 10.22 -13.28 -2.31
N TRP A 91 10.69 -12.44 -3.24
CA TRP A 91 10.45 -12.57 -4.67
C TRP A 91 11.06 -13.83 -5.27
N LEU A 92 12.11 -14.37 -4.66
CA LEU A 92 12.77 -15.61 -5.11
C LEU A 92 11.83 -16.81 -4.97
N TYR A 93 11.10 -16.89 -3.85
CA TYR A 93 10.11 -17.96 -3.61
C TYR A 93 8.80 -17.70 -4.38
N TYR A 94 8.48 -16.44 -4.65
CA TYR A 94 7.32 -16.08 -5.47
C TYR A 94 7.51 -16.46 -6.95
N SER A 95 8.73 -16.27 -7.49
CA SER A 95 9.04 -16.50 -8.91
C SER A 95 8.89 -17.97 -9.35
N LYS A 96 8.96 -18.94 -8.43
CA LYS A 96 8.79 -20.37 -8.79
C LYS A 96 7.38 -20.72 -9.26
N TYR A 97 6.36 -19.93 -8.89
CA TYR A 97 4.98 -20.19 -9.28
C TYR A 97 4.50 -19.37 -10.48
N CYS A 98 5.26 -18.37 -10.91
CA CYS A 98 4.93 -17.51 -12.05
C CYS A 98 5.96 -17.63 -13.18
N SER A 99 6.36 -18.87 -13.49
CA SER A 99 7.02 -19.19 -14.76
C SER A 99 5.93 -19.49 -15.81
N TYR A 100 6.17 -19.05 -17.06
CA TYR A 100 5.24 -18.91 -18.20
C TYR A 100 4.36 -17.66 -18.12
N SER A 101 4.58 -16.59 -18.88
CA SER A 101 5.03 -16.47 -20.27
C SER A 101 6.01 -15.30 -20.40
N LYS A 102 7.14 -15.55 -21.06
CA LYS A 102 7.86 -14.50 -21.78
C LYS A 102 6.95 -13.90 -22.86
#